data_AF-A0A9W4HGC4-F1
#
_entry.id   AF-A0A9W4HGC4-F1
#
_cell.length_a   1.000
_cell.length_b   1.000
_cell.length_c   1.000
_cell.angle_alpha   90.00
_cell.angle_beta   90.00
_cell.angle_gamma   90.00
#
_symmetry.space_group_name_H-M   'P 1'
#
loop_
_entity.id
_entity.type
_entity.pdbx_description
1 polymer ?
#
loop_
_entity_poly.entity_id
_entity_poly.type
_entity_poly.pdbx_seq_one_letter_code
_entity_poly.pdbx_strand_id
1 'polypeptide(L)'
;MSQVLFNAPKVLNRCQIRLLSTQIGKLTNHPTSIRPSRDEIKHERLSDQNLEVAIRSLHHDGLVVIENVIPHDCLDHLNKRMVEDAYYLQSKKENSPFNYNPGNIQQDAPPVREYFEPSIFMNPIATQITSKALGPRPKWTFCSGNTAMPPTAENPPVSQPVHSDADFAHPSHPFAHVINVPLITMTPENGSTEVWLGTHSDTGLHVQEGEHGDRASGRIKLDELEKRRLDRPPCQPVVPKGSLVVRDLRLWHAGVGNQTKDPRVMLAMIHFAPWYRNPMKLEFADDLKPVIESQTELEIPVDWVSKPEALSRYLNRGFGNAYDFNQYP
;
A
#
# COMPACT_ATOMS: atom_id res chain seq x y z
N MET A 1 -11.10 24.06 -81.77
CA MET A 1 -11.63 23.23 -80.67
C MET A 1 -10.69 22.07 -80.49
N SER A 2 -9.91 22.05 -79.41
CA SER A 2 -9.03 20.91 -79.07
C SER A 2 -9.21 20.66 -77.57
N GLN A 3 -9.84 19.54 -77.23
CA GLN A 3 -10.12 19.11 -75.88
C GLN A 3 -8.84 18.67 -75.19
N VAL A 4 -8.57 19.25 -74.02
CA VAL A 4 -7.49 18.83 -73.11
C VAL A 4 -8.10 17.82 -72.13
N LEU A 5 -7.67 16.57 -72.24
CA LEU A 5 -8.01 15.49 -71.31
C LEU A 5 -7.12 15.60 -70.07
N PHE A 6 -7.72 15.91 -68.93
CA PHE A 6 -7.07 15.85 -67.61
C PHE A 6 -7.07 14.40 -67.10
N ASN A 7 -5.88 13.82 -66.91
CA ASN A 7 -5.68 12.56 -66.22
C ASN A 7 -5.79 12.77 -64.70
N ALA A 8 -6.72 12.08 -64.06
CA ALA A 8 -6.86 12.04 -62.60
C ALA A 8 -5.81 11.12 -61.96
N PRO A 9 -5.13 11.51 -60.86
CA PRO A 9 -4.25 10.62 -60.12
C PRO A 9 -5.07 9.71 -59.18
N LYS A 10 -4.83 8.39 -59.27
CA LYS A 10 -5.33 7.39 -58.31
C LYS A 10 -4.60 7.56 -56.97
N VAL A 11 -5.24 8.19 -56.00
CA VAL A 11 -4.80 8.15 -54.59
C VAL A 11 -5.40 6.91 -53.93
N LEU A 12 -4.62 5.82 -53.89
CA LEU A 12 -4.89 4.66 -53.05
C LEU A 12 -4.47 5.01 -51.62
N ASN A 13 -5.42 5.52 -50.83
CA ASN A 13 -5.24 5.81 -49.42
C ASN A 13 -5.24 4.48 -48.63
N ARG A 14 -4.08 3.83 -48.51
CA ARG A 14 -3.90 2.70 -47.58
C ARG A 14 -3.79 3.27 -46.17
N CYS A 15 -4.93 3.39 -45.49
CA CYS A 15 -4.96 3.54 -44.04
C CYS A 15 -4.41 2.25 -43.42
N GLN A 16 -3.11 2.21 -43.14
CA GLN A 16 -2.54 1.15 -42.31
C GLN A 16 -3.01 1.37 -40.88
N ILE A 17 -4.10 0.70 -40.51
CA ILE A 17 -4.43 0.48 -39.11
C ILE A 17 -3.29 -0.37 -38.55
N ARG A 18 -2.31 0.26 -37.90
CA ARG A 18 -1.39 -0.45 -37.03
C ARG A 18 -2.22 -0.99 -35.88
N LEU A 19 -2.63 -2.25 -35.98
CA LEU A 19 -3.04 -3.02 -34.83
C LEU A 19 -1.86 -2.96 -33.85
N LEU A 20 -2.02 -2.22 -32.74
CA LEU A 20 -1.18 -2.35 -31.56
C LEU A 20 -1.43 -3.76 -31.00
N SER A 21 -0.88 -4.76 -31.68
CA SER A 21 -0.74 -6.11 -31.15
C SER A 21 0.46 -6.07 -30.21
N THR A 22 0.24 -5.55 -29.01
CA THR A 22 1.01 -6.06 -27.88
C THR A 22 0.46 -7.46 -27.65
N GLN A 23 1.20 -8.48 -28.06
CA GLN A 23 1.06 -9.79 -27.45
C GLN A 23 1.25 -9.54 -25.95
N ILE A 24 0.15 -9.53 -25.19
CA ILE A 24 0.21 -9.51 -23.74
C ILE A 24 0.83 -10.86 -23.38
N GLY A 25 2.15 -10.88 -23.23
CA GLY A 25 2.85 -12.03 -22.67
C GLY A 25 2.20 -12.38 -21.34
N LYS A 26 2.18 -13.67 -21.00
CA LYS A 26 1.59 -14.13 -19.74
C LYS A 26 2.11 -13.27 -18.59
N LEU A 27 1.21 -12.58 -17.88
CA LEU A 27 1.58 -11.72 -16.76
C LEU A 27 2.28 -12.57 -15.69
N THR A 28 3.36 -12.04 -15.11
CA THR A 28 4.14 -12.77 -14.11
C THR A 28 3.40 -12.84 -12.79
N ASN A 29 3.67 -13.78 -11.89
CA ASN A 29 3.01 -13.79 -10.57
C ASN A 29 3.71 -12.90 -9.54
N HIS A 30 4.86 -12.30 -9.90
CA HIS A 30 5.66 -11.47 -9.01
C HIS A 30 5.51 -9.99 -9.38
N PRO A 31 5.57 -9.09 -8.40
CA PRO A 31 5.39 -7.67 -8.69
C PRO A 31 6.58 -7.11 -9.47
N THR A 32 6.29 -6.08 -10.26
CA THR A 32 7.34 -5.28 -10.88
C THR A 32 8.06 -4.46 -9.80
N SER A 33 9.39 -4.59 -9.75
CA SER A 33 10.26 -3.75 -8.94
C SER A 33 10.97 -2.71 -9.79
N ILE A 34 10.91 -1.46 -9.36
CA ILE A 34 11.64 -0.35 -9.95
C ILE A 34 12.78 0.01 -9.01
N ARG A 35 14.01 0.05 -9.53
CA ARG A 35 15.16 0.60 -8.82
C ARG A 35 15.51 1.95 -9.42
N PRO A 36 15.14 3.07 -8.77
CA PRO A 36 15.45 4.39 -9.30
C PRO A 36 16.96 4.60 -9.42
N SER A 37 17.34 5.35 -10.43
CA SER A 37 18.71 5.82 -10.65
C SER A 37 19.16 6.77 -9.54
N ARG A 38 20.47 6.99 -9.43
CA ARG A 38 21.04 7.95 -8.47
C ARG A 38 20.47 9.37 -8.65
N ASP A 39 20.20 9.76 -9.90
CA ASP A 39 19.62 11.06 -10.19
C ASP A 39 18.16 11.14 -9.75
N GLU A 40 17.36 10.10 -9.96
CA GLU A 40 15.97 10.07 -9.47
C GLU A 40 15.90 10.11 -7.94
N ILE A 41 16.82 9.42 -7.25
CA ILE A 41 16.93 9.50 -5.79
C ILE A 41 17.35 10.91 -5.35
N LYS A 42 18.37 11.49 -5.98
CA LYS A 42 18.88 12.83 -5.63
C LYS A 42 17.83 13.93 -5.81
N HIS A 43 16.97 13.80 -6.81
CA HIS A 43 15.90 14.77 -7.09
C HIS A 43 14.54 14.34 -6.51
N GLU A 44 14.50 13.23 -5.75
CA GLU A 44 13.32 12.67 -5.11
C GLU A 44 12.14 12.50 -6.09
N ARG A 45 12.44 12.12 -7.33
CA ARG A 45 11.48 12.09 -8.42
C ARG A 45 11.85 11.05 -9.45
N LEU A 46 10.90 10.18 -9.78
CA LEU A 46 11.04 9.24 -10.89
C LEU A 46 11.02 10.00 -12.23
N SER A 47 11.85 9.49 -13.15
CA SER A 47 11.79 9.78 -14.57
C SER A 47 10.44 9.36 -15.16
N ASP A 48 10.08 9.94 -16.31
CA ASP A 48 8.81 9.61 -16.97
C ASP A 48 8.73 8.13 -17.35
N GLN A 49 9.87 7.49 -17.68
CA GLN A 49 9.94 6.06 -17.97
C GLN A 49 9.62 5.21 -16.74
N ASN A 50 10.27 5.47 -15.60
CA ASN A 50 9.97 4.72 -14.38
C ASN A 50 8.58 5.03 -13.84
N LEU A 51 8.09 6.26 -14.01
CA LEU A 51 6.74 6.63 -13.64
C LEU A 51 5.69 5.90 -14.51
N GLU A 52 5.93 5.76 -15.83
CA GLU A 52 5.10 4.94 -16.71
C GLU A 52 5.05 3.49 -16.23
N VAL A 53 6.20 2.88 -15.91
CA VAL A 53 6.27 1.51 -15.38
C VAL A 53 5.47 1.39 -14.09
N ALA A 54 5.58 2.37 -13.18
CA ALA A 54 4.84 2.37 -11.93
C ALA A 54 3.32 2.42 -12.15
N ILE A 55 2.85 3.31 -13.02
CA ILE A 55 1.41 3.44 -13.33
C ILE A 55 0.88 2.22 -14.07
N ARG A 56 1.63 1.67 -15.03
CA ARG A 56 1.27 0.44 -15.72
C ARG A 56 1.19 -0.76 -14.78
N SER A 57 2.12 -0.84 -13.81
CA SER A 57 2.12 -1.90 -12.79
C SER A 57 0.92 -1.78 -11.85
N LEU A 58 0.60 -0.57 -11.37
CA LEU A 58 -0.64 -0.34 -10.60
C LEU A 58 -1.89 -0.69 -11.43
N HIS A 59 -1.91 -0.39 -12.72
CA HIS A 59 -3.04 -0.70 -13.58
C HIS A 59 -3.25 -2.22 -13.77
N HIS A 60 -2.20 -2.97 -14.12
CA HIS A 60 -2.31 -4.40 -14.42
C HIS A 60 -2.22 -5.31 -13.19
N ASP A 61 -1.39 -4.94 -12.22
CA ASP A 61 -1.04 -5.79 -11.07
C ASP A 61 -1.66 -5.28 -9.77
N GLY A 62 -2.10 -4.02 -9.73
CA GLY A 62 -2.60 -3.39 -8.51
C GLY A 62 -1.50 -3.12 -7.49
N LEU A 63 -0.22 -3.29 -7.87
CA LEU A 63 0.92 -3.19 -6.98
C LEU A 63 2.21 -2.84 -7.75
N VAL A 64 3.06 -2.03 -7.15
CA VAL A 64 4.45 -1.80 -7.59
C VAL A 64 5.38 -1.68 -6.39
N VAL A 65 6.61 -2.19 -6.52
CA VAL A 65 7.68 -2.02 -5.53
C VAL A 65 8.67 -0.99 -6.04
N ILE A 66 9.02 -0.01 -5.21
CA ILE A 66 10.06 0.98 -5.49
C ILE A 66 11.21 0.76 -4.51
N GLU A 67 12.34 0.29 -5.01
CA GLU A 67 13.48 -0.11 -4.20
C GLU A 67 14.40 1.07 -3.85
N ASN A 68 14.96 1.03 -2.63
CA ASN A 68 16.05 1.92 -2.20
C ASN A 68 15.74 3.42 -2.34
N VAL A 69 14.53 3.83 -1.94
CA VAL A 69 14.05 5.22 -1.92
C VAL A 69 13.97 5.81 -0.50
N ILE A 70 14.28 5.02 0.52
CA ILE A 70 14.31 5.44 1.91
C ILE A 70 15.69 5.11 2.50
N PRO A 71 16.40 6.08 3.11
CA PRO A 71 17.65 5.82 3.81
C PRO A 71 17.50 4.76 4.92
N HIS A 72 18.49 3.92 5.11
CA HIS A 72 18.38 2.82 6.08
C HIS A 72 18.43 3.29 7.54
N ASP A 73 19.20 4.34 7.85
CA ASP A 73 19.42 4.77 9.24
C ASP A 73 18.12 5.25 9.93
N CYS A 74 17.24 5.92 9.19
CA CYS A 74 15.94 6.35 9.72
C CYS A 74 14.97 5.17 9.91
N LEU A 75 15.02 4.17 9.03
CA LEU A 75 14.28 2.92 9.19
C LEU A 75 14.76 2.17 10.43
N ASP A 76 16.08 2.09 10.67
CA ASP A 76 16.65 1.40 11.82
C ASP A 76 16.28 2.10 13.14
N HIS A 77 16.31 3.44 13.18
CA HIS A 77 15.86 4.22 14.33
C HIS A 77 14.38 3.98 14.66
N LEU A 78 13.51 4.04 13.65
CA LEU A 78 12.08 3.80 13.83
C LEU A 78 11.79 2.32 14.20
N ASN A 79 12.48 1.37 13.56
CA ASN A 79 12.30 -0.05 13.80
C ASN A 79 12.61 -0.40 15.25
N LYS A 80 13.69 0.16 15.81
CA LYS A 80 14.05 -0.08 17.22
C LYS A 80 12.88 0.26 18.14
N ARG A 81 12.30 1.46 17.99
CA ARG A 81 11.17 1.89 18.82
C ARG A 81 9.93 1.03 18.58
N MET A 82 9.60 0.75 17.33
CA MET A 82 8.40 -0.02 16.99
C MET A 82 8.52 -1.51 17.38
N VAL A 83 9.73 -2.06 17.51
CA VAL A 83 9.96 -3.40 18.07
C VAL A 83 9.71 -3.40 19.59
N GLU A 84 10.21 -2.39 20.30
CA GLU A 84 9.93 -2.21 21.74
C GLU A 84 8.43 -2.08 22.00
N ASP A 85 7.74 -1.25 21.21
CA ASP A 85 6.30 -1.05 21.28
C ASP A 85 5.52 -2.34 20.96
N ALA A 86 5.98 -3.14 19.98
CA ALA A 86 5.34 -4.41 19.62
C ALA A 86 5.39 -5.43 20.77
N TYR A 87 6.53 -5.56 21.46
CA TYR A 87 6.63 -6.43 22.63
C TYR A 87 5.78 -5.93 23.79
N TYR A 88 5.71 -4.61 24.01
CA TYR A 88 4.81 -4.02 24.98
C TYR A 88 3.34 -4.36 24.67
N LEU A 89 2.90 -4.19 23.43
CA LEU A 89 1.54 -4.55 22.99
C LEU A 89 1.27 -6.05 23.14
N GLN A 90 2.22 -6.91 22.74
CA GLN A 90 2.11 -8.36 22.92
C GLN A 90 1.89 -8.75 24.39
N SER A 91 2.58 -8.06 25.31
CA SER A 91 2.49 -8.32 26.74
C SER A 91 1.09 -8.07 27.32
N LYS A 92 0.24 -7.30 26.62
CA LYS A 92 -1.17 -7.05 26.98
C LYS A 92 -2.08 -8.26 26.73
N LYS A 93 -1.59 -9.34 26.09
CA LYS A 93 -2.31 -10.61 25.86
C LYS A 93 -3.68 -10.41 25.18
N GLU A 94 -4.77 -10.70 25.88
CA GLU A 94 -6.15 -10.59 25.37
C GLU A 94 -6.51 -9.15 24.96
N ASN A 95 -5.83 -8.16 25.54
CA ASN A 95 -5.98 -6.74 25.20
C ASN A 95 -4.96 -6.27 24.14
N SER A 96 -4.18 -7.18 23.54
CA SER A 96 -3.27 -6.84 22.45
C SER A 96 -4.06 -6.54 21.17
N PRO A 97 -3.76 -5.45 20.47
CA PRO A 97 -4.34 -5.19 19.15
C PRO A 97 -3.69 -6.10 18.11
N PHE A 98 -4.44 -7.04 17.55
CA PHE A 98 -3.94 -7.92 16.50
C PHE A 98 -4.96 -8.08 15.37
N ASN A 99 -4.45 -8.30 14.16
CA ASN A 99 -5.27 -8.56 12.98
C ASN A 99 -5.34 -10.08 12.74
N TYR A 100 -6.54 -10.64 12.87
CA TYR A 100 -6.89 -12.06 12.73
C TYR A 100 -6.26 -13.02 13.76
N ASN A 101 -4.96 -12.94 14.01
CA ASN A 101 -4.25 -13.81 14.95
C ASN A 101 -3.22 -13.06 15.81
N PRO A 102 -2.90 -13.55 17.04
CA PRO A 102 -1.98 -12.87 17.96
C PRO A 102 -0.53 -12.71 17.46
N GLY A 103 -0.15 -13.45 16.41
CA GLY A 103 1.15 -13.34 15.76
C GLY A 103 1.29 -12.12 14.84
N ASN A 104 0.21 -11.40 14.53
CA ASN A 104 0.24 -10.17 13.75
C ASN A 104 -0.35 -8.99 14.54
N ILE A 105 0.52 -8.29 15.26
CA ILE A 105 0.15 -7.10 16.05
C ILE A 105 -0.13 -5.93 15.12
N GLN A 106 -1.24 -5.23 15.35
CA GLN A 106 -1.45 -3.92 14.76
C GLN A 106 -0.85 -2.87 15.70
N GLN A 107 -0.02 -1.98 15.17
CA GLN A 107 0.59 -0.94 15.97
C GLN A 107 0.84 0.31 15.17
N ASP A 108 0.70 1.46 15.82
CA ASP A 108 0.93 2.74 15.18
C ASP A 108 2.36 3.22 15.44
N ALA A 109 2.94 3.92 14.48
CA ALA A 109 4.22 4.61 14.68
C ALA A 109 4.03 5.75 15.72
N PRO A 110 5.07 6.08 16.51
CA PRO A 110 5.00 7.18 17.45
C PRO A 110 4.70 8.51 16.72
N PRO A 111 3.59 9.20 17.06
CA PRO A 111 3.10 10.36 16.30
C PRO A 111 3.80 11.67 16.72
N VAL A 112 5.13 11.65 16.83
CA VAL A 112 5.96 12.76 17.34
C VAL A 112 7.18 13.02 16.47
N ARG A 113 7.72 14.24 16.51
CA ARG A 113 8.85 14.66 15.65
C ARG A 113 10.08 13.75 15.71
N GLU A 114 10.37 13.18 16.88
CA GLU A 114 11.55 12.31 17.13
C GLU A 114 11.57 11.03 16.28
N TYR A 115 10.40 10.51 15.91
CA TYR A 115 10.26 9.27 15.14
C TYR A 115 9.67 9.49 13.75
N PHE A 116 9.44 10.76 13.38
CA PHE A 116 8.84 11.12 12.11
C PHE A 116 9.92 11.56 11.12
N GLU A 117 10.23 10.70 10.17
CA GLU A 117 11.14 11.02 9.08
C GLU A 117 10.35 11.26 7.79
N PRO A 118 10.43 12.46 7.16
CA PRO A 118 9.72 12.73 5.91
C PRO A 118 10.00 11.73 4.79
N SER A 119 11.23 11.19 4.69
CA SER A 119 11.54 10.16 3.69
C SER A 119 10.77 8.85 3.89
N ILE A 120 10.22 8.60 5.07
CA ILE A 120 9.31 7.48 5.37
C ILE A 120 7.85 7.90 5.14
N PHE A 121 7.40 8.95 5.85
CA PHE A 121 5.97 9.26 6.00
C PHE A 121 5.42 10.18 4.92
N MET A 122 6.28 10.97 4.26
CA MET A 122 5.90 11.94 3.22
C MET A 122 6.80 11.77 1.98
N ASN A 123 7.16 10.53 1.67
CA ASN A 123 8.12 10.21 0.60
C ASN A 123 7.67 10.82 -0.75
N PRO A 124 8.46 11.73 -1.36
CA PRO A 124 8.04 12.44 -2.58
C PRO A 124 7.78 11.52 -3.78
N ILE A 125 8.50 10.41 -3.90
CA ILE A 125 8.28 9.42 -4.97
C ILE A 125 6.95 8.68 -4.78
N ALA A 126 6.61 8.30 -3.55
CA ALA A 126 5.29 7.72 -3.25
C ALA A 126 4.16 8.71 -3.55
N THR A 127 4.33 9.98 -3.16
CA THR A 127 3.37 11.06 -3.47
C THR A 127 3.27 11.31 -4.97
N GLN A 128 4.38 11.27 -5.72
CA GLN A 128 4.37 11.38 -7.19
C GLN A 128 3.55 10.25 -7.83
N ILE A 129 3.76 9.01 -7.43
CA ILE A 129 3.05 7.84 -7.96
C ILE A 129 1.56 7.94 -7.63
N THR A 130 1.23 8.17 -6.36
CA THR A 130 -0.18 8.25 -5.92
C THR A 130 -0.92 9.44 -6.52
N SER A 131 -0.25 10.60 -6.69
CA SER A 131 -0.82 11.76 -7.38
C SER A 131 -1.12 11.48 -8.86
N LYS A 132 -0.29 10.68 -9.53
CA LYS A 132 -0.55 10.29 -10.92
C LYS A 132 -1.64 9.25 -11.05
N ALA A 133 -1.79 8.37 -10.06
CA ALA A 133 -2.79 7.32 -10.10
C ALA A 133 -4.18 7.76 -9.59
N LEU A 134 -4.25 8.66 -8.60
CA LEU A 134 -5.51 9.05 -7.91
C LEU A 134 -5.98 10.46 -8.24
N GLY A 135 -5.13 11.28 -8.86
CA GLY A 135 -5.34 12.71 -9.05
C GLY A 135 -4.44 13.55 -8.14
N PRO A 136 -4.28 14.86 -8.45
CA PRO A 136 -3.32 15.72 -7.77
C PRO A 136 -3.67 15.90 -6.30
N ARG A 137 -2.66 15.95 -5.44
CA ARG A 137 -2.80 16.22 -4.00
C ARG A 137 -3.75 15.24 -3.30
N PRO A 138 -3.44 13.92 -3.30
CA PRO A 138 -4.22 12.94 -2.56
C PRO A 138 -4.26 13.27 -1.06
N LYS A 139 -5.18 12.63 -0.34
CA LYS A 139 -5.36 12.81 1.11
C LYS A 139 -4.75 11.65 1.88
N TRP A 140 -3.84 11.93 2.80
CA TRP A 140 -3.31 10.94 3.74
C TRP A 140 -4.10 11.00 5.05
N THR A 141 -4.96 10.00 5.28
CA THR A 141 -5.89 9.98 6.42
C THR A 141 -5.73 8.75 7.33
N PHE A 142 -4.82 7.83 6.99
CA PHE A 142 -4.54 6.64 7.78
C PHE A 142 -3.04 6.38 7.89
N CYS A 143 -2.55 6.11 9.09
CA CYS A 143 -1.19 5.67 9.36
C CYS A 143 -1.19 4.68 10.52
N SER A 144 -0.82 3.43 10.22
CA SER A 144 -0.67 2.36 11.18
C SER A 144 0.50 1.46 10.75
N GLY A 145 0.56 0.25 11.29
CA GLY A 145 1.57 -0.73 10.99
C GLY A 145 1.17 -2.12 11.45
N ASN A 146 1.83 -3.12 10.86
CA ASN A 146 1.64 -4.53 11.15
C ASN A 146 2.99 -5.11 11.55
N THR A 147 3.03 -5.80 12.68
CA THR A 147 4.21 -6.49 13.16
C THR A 147 3.96 -7.98 13.23
N ALA A 148 4.65 -8.73 12.37
CA ALA A 148 4.66 -10.19 12.48
C ALA A 148 5.66 -10.60 13.55
N MET A 149 5.13 -11.08 14.67
CA MET A 149 5.89 -11.48 15.83
C MET A 149 6.58 -12.83 15.60
N PRO A 150 7.75 -13.07 16.22
CA PRO A 150 8.38 -14.38 16.24
C PRO A 150 7.41 -15.44 16.78
N PRO A 151 7.48 -16.68 16.27
CA PRO A 151 6.59 -17.73 16.72
C PRO A 151 6.94 -18.19 18.13
N THR A 152 5.92 -18.54 18.91
CA THR A 152 6.06 -19.23 20.20
C THR A 152 5.38 -20.60 20.15
N ALA A 153 5.55 -21.42 21.18
CA ALA A 153 4.84 -22.70 21.26
C ALA A 153 3.31 -22.51 21.30
N GLU A 154 2.86 -21.43 21.94
CA GLU A 154 1.45 -21.05 22.06
C GLU A 154 0.92 -20.35 20.80
N ASN A 155 1.80 -19.64 20.08
CA ASN A 155 1.47 -18.89 18.87
C ASN A 155 2.41 -19.30 17.73
N PRO A 156 2.19 -20.47 17.10
CA PRO A 156 2.97 -20.90 15.95
C PRO A 156 2.77 -19.93 14.76
N PRO A 157 3.61 -20.00 13.71
CA PRO A 157 3.40 -19.18 12.51
C PRO A 157 2.04 -19.48 11.88
N VAL A 158 1.16 -18.47 11.82
CA VAL A 158 -0.18 -18.58 11.24
C VAL A 158 -0.41 -17.45 10.26
N SER A 159 -0.81 -17.80 9.04
CA SER A 159 -1.23 -16.83 8.04
C SER A 159 -2.64 -16.32 8.33
N GLN A 160 -2.87 -15.05 7.99
CA GLN A 160 -4.20 -14.48 7.89
C GLN A 160 -4.96 -15.13 6.72
N PRO A 161 -6.30 -15.17 6.75
CA PRO A 161 -7.04 -15.46 5.53
C PRO A 161 -6.71 -14.41 4.46
N VAL A 162 -6.80 -14.80 3.19
CA VAL A 162 -6.70 -13.84 2.09
C VAL A 162 -7.89 -12.89 2.18
N HIS A 163 -7.62 -11.60 2.16
CA HIS A 163 -8.62 -10.54 2.34
C HIS A 163 -8.29 -9.31 1.49
N SER A 164 -9.27 -8.42 1.40
CA SER A 164 -9.15 -7.04 0.91
C SER A 164 -9.31 -6.09 2.09
N ASP A 165 -8.52 -5.01 2.16
CA ASP A 165 -8.71 -3.96 3.18
C ASP A 165 -9.98 -3.13 2.93
N ALA A 166 -10.54 -3.21 1.71
CA ALA A 166 -11.80 -2.58 1.34
C ALA A 166 -12.95 -3.58 1.52
N ASP A 167 -13.44 -3.71 2.75
CA ASP A 167 -14.49 -4.65 3.18
C ASP A 167 -15.90 -4.04 3.19
N PHE A 168 -16.09 -2.96 2.43
CA PHE A 168 -17.31 -2.15 2.39
C PHE A 168 -17.72 -1.88 0.93
N ALA A 169 -18.92 -1.33 0.72
CA ALA A 169 -19.37 -0.93 -0.61
C ALA A 169 -18.54 0.26 -1.12
N HIS A 170 -17.74 0.04 -2.16
CA HIS A 170 -16.78 1.02 -2.67
C HIS A 170 -16.87 1.19 -4.20
N PRO A 171 -16.29 2.27 -4.77
CA PRO A 171 -16.21 2.43 -6.22
C PRO A 171 -15.49 1.28 -6.93
N SER A 172 -15.87 0.98 -8.17
CA SER A 172 -15.23 -0.06 -9.00
C SER A 172 -13.85 0.35 -9.55
N HIS A 173 -13.46 1.62 -9.40
CA HIS A 173 -12.19 2.18 -9.83
C HIS A 173 -11.33 2.57 -8.61
N PRO A 174 -9.99 2.72 -8.77
CA PRO A 174 -9.11 3.08 -7.67
C PRO A 174 -9.53 4.39 -6.99
N PHE A 175 -9.65 4.36 -5.67
CA PHE A 175 -9.95 5.52 -4.83
C PHE A 175 -8.96 5.66 -3.66
N ALA A 176 -8.13 4.65 -3.43
CA ALA A 176 -7.12 4.64 -2.38
C ALA A 176 -5.95 3.72 -2.75
N HIS A 177 -4.73 4.15 -2.41
CA HIS A 177 -3.53 3.32 -2.48
C HIS A 177 -2.89 3.22 -1.10
N VAL A 178 -2.51 2.01 -0.72
CA VAL A 178 -1.72 1.73 0.48
C VAL A 178 -0.24 1.84 0.13
N ILE A 179 0.50 2.60 0.94
CA ILE A 179 1.95 2.70 0.91
C ILE A 179 2.46 1.87 2.08
N ASN A 180 3.01 0.70 1.78
CA ASN A 180 3.66 -0.14 2.76
C ASN A 180 5.16 0.13 2.79
N VAL A 181 5.69 0.42 3.99
CA VAL A 181 7.11 0.65 4.21
C VAL A 181 7.64 -0.40 5.18
N PRO A 182 8.41 -1.40 4.70
CA PRO A 182 9.03 -2.36 5.58
C PRO A 182 10.23 -1.73 6.30
N LEU A 183 10.30 -1.89 7.62
CA LEU A 183 11.41 -1.33 8.41
C LEU A 183 12.65 -2.23 8.40
N ILE A 184 12.49 -3.48 7.97
CA ILE A 184 13.57 -4.43 7.67
C ILE A 184 13.30 -5.09 6.31
N THR A 185 14.25 -5.82 5.73
CA THR A 185 13.97 -6.61 4.53
C THR A 185 12.88 -7.64 4.83
N MET A 186 11.81 -7.66 4.03
CA MET A 186 10.79 -8.70 4.11
C MET A 186 11.16 -9.86 3.19
N THR A 187 11.05 -11.08 3.70
CA THR A 187 11.28 -12.34 2.99
C THR A 187 10.13 -13.29 3.28
N PRO A 188 9.90 -14.32 2.45
CA PRO A 188 8.91 -15.36 2.77
C PRO A 188 9.14 -16.00 4.14
N GLU A 189 10.40 -16.14 4.56
CA GLU A 189 10.76 -16.71 5.85
C GLU A 189 10.32 -15.83 7.04
N ASN A 190 10.47 -14.50 6.96
CA ASN A 190 10.06 -13.59 8.02
C ASN A 190 8.62 -13.05 7.86
N GLY A 191 7.83 -13.67 6.98
CA GLY A 191 6.42 -13.34 6.79
C GLY A 191 6.19 -12.09 5.94
N SER A 192 6.88 -11.97 4.79
CA SER A 192 6.50 -11.04 3.73
C SER A 192 5.05 -11.30 3.30
N THR A 193 4.30 -10.23 3.05
CA THR A 193 2.89 -10.32 2.65
C THR A 193 2.71 -11.19 1.42
N GLU A 194 1.77 -12.14 1.48
CA GLU A 194 1.29 -12.85 0.30
C GLU A 194 0.39 -11.90 -0.50
N VAL A 195 0.67 -11.75 -1.80
CA VAL A 195 -0.06 -10.85 -2.70
C VAL A 195 -0.64 -11.59 -3.89
N TRP A 196 -1.84 -11.17 -4.31
CA TRP A 196 -2.56 -11.73 -5.43
C TRP A 196 -2.72 -10.67 -6.52
N LEU A 197 -1.68 -10.50 -7.33
CA LEU A 197 -1.59 -9.42 -8.32
C LEU A 197 -2.77 -9.42 -9.28
N GLY A 198 -3.30 -8.25 -9.63
CA GLY A 198 -4.41 -8.09 -10.58
C GLY A 198 -5.80 -8.34 -9.99
N THR A 199 -5.92 -8.76 -8.73
CA THR A 199 -7.24 -8.99 -8.10
C THR A 199 -8.01 -7.69 -7.83
N HIS A 200 -7.34 -6.53 -7.86
CA HIS A 200 -7.97 -5.22 -7.71
C HIS A 200 -8.96 -4.86 -8.84
N SER A 201 -8.94 -5.59 -9.97
CA SER A 201 -9.81 -5.32 -11.13
C SER A 201 -11.24 -5.84 -10.98
N ASP A 202 -11.48 -6.85 -10.14
CA ASP A 202 -12.81 -7.38 -9.84
C ASP A 202 -12.97 -7.53 -8.32
N THR A 203 -13.52 -6.50 -7.70
CA THR A 203 -13.55 -6.33 -6.25
C THR A 203 -14.91 -5.82 -5.78
N GLY A 204 -15.23 -6.12 -4.53
CA GLY A 204 -16.47 -5.74 -3.88
C GLY A 204 -17.01 -6.84 -2.98
N LEU A 205 -18.17 -6.59 -2.38
CA LEU A 205 -18.79 -7.54 -1.44
C LEU A 205 -19.19 -8.88 -2.09
N HIS A 206 -19.30 -8.96 -3.41
CA HIS A 206 -19.67 -10.20 -4.11
C HIS A 206 -18.58 -11.28 -4.05
N VAL A 207 -17.31 -10.91 -3.92
CA VAL A 207 -16.18 -11.86 -3.78
C VAL A 207 -15.76 -12.10 -2.32
N GLN A 208 -16.37 -11.38 -1.37
CA GLN A 208 -16.00 -11.41 0.04
C GLN A 208 -17.03 -12.15 0.91
N GLU A 209 -16.57 -12.66 2.05
CA GLU A 209 -17.38 -13.23 3.12
C GLU A 209 -17.01 -12.60 4.47
N GLY A 210 -17.93 -12.67 5.43
CA GLY A 210 -17.84 -11.94 6.70
C GLY A 210 -18.67 -10.65 6.69
N GLU A 211 -19.24 -10.28 7.84
CA GLU A 211 -19.93 -9.00 8.00
C GLU A 211 -18.92 -7.88 8.28
N HIS A 212 -19.17 -6.68 7.75
CA HIS A 212 -18.34 -5.51 8.03
C HIS A 212 -18.25 -5.26 9.53
N GLY A 213 -17.02 -5.12 10.04
CA GLY A 213 -16.77 -4.97 11.48
C GLY A 213 -16.62 -6.29 12.25
N ASP A 214 -16.75 -7.45 11.61
CA ASP A 214 -16.29 -8.73 12.17
C ASP A 214 -14.75 -8.84 12.07
N ARG A 215 -14.11 -9.62 12.94
CA ARG A 215 -12.67 -9.93 12.85
C ARG A 215 -12.31 -10.69 11.57
N ALA A 216 -13.28 -11.34 10.93
CA ALA A 216 -13.13 -12.04 9.67
C ALA A 216 -13.57 -11.21 8.44
N SER A 217 -13.90 -9.92 8.62
CA SER A 217 -14.39 -9.07 7.54
C SER A 217 -13.38 -8.92 6.39
N GLY A 218 -13.89 -8.82 5.16
CA GLY A 218 -13.07 -8.64 3.97
C GLY A 218 -12.40 -9.91 3.45
N ARG A 219 -12.58 -11.06 4.12
CA ARG A 219 -12.06 -12.36 3.68
C ARG A 219 -12.60 -12.73 2.31
N ILE A 220 -11.75 -13.25 1.44
CA ILE A 220 -12.15 -13.70 0.10
C ILE A 220 -12.77 -15.11 0.16
N LYS A 221 -13.87 -15.29 -0.56
CA LYS A 221 -14.55 -16.60 -0.69
C LYS A 221 -13.62 -17.65 -1.29
N LEU A 222 -13.71 -18.88 -0.77
CA LEU A 222 -12.81 -19.96 -1.19
C LEU A 222 -12.91 -20.28 -2.69
N ASP A 223 -14.11 -20.28 -3.26
CA ASP A 223 -14.28 -20.58 -4.69
C ASP A 223 -13.67 -19.50 -5.59
N GLU A 224 -13.71 -18.23 -5.17
CA GLU A 224 -13.03 -17.13 -5.86
C GLU A 224 -11.49 -17.24 -5.76
N LEU A 225 -10.96 -17.66 -4.60
CA LEU A 225 -9.54 -17.95 -4.45
C LEU A 225 -9.08 -19.06 -5.39
N GLU A 226 -9.82 -20.17 -5.44
CA GLU A 226 -9.45 -21.31 -6.30
C GLU A 226 -9.55 -20.97 -7.79
N LYS A 227 -10.57 -20.20 -8.21
CA LYS A 227 -10.63 -19.63 -9.58
C LYS A 227 -9.39 -18.77 -9.86
N ARG A 228 -9.00 -17.92 -8.92
CA ARG A 228 -7.85 -17.03 -9.08
C ARG A 228 -6.52 -17.80 -9.16
N ARG A 229 -6.33 -18.87 -8.38
CA ARG A 229 -5.12 -19.71 -8.42
C ARG A 229 -4.87 -20.32 -9.79
N LEU A 230 -5.94 -20.68 -10.50
CA LEU A 230 -5.86 -21.25 -11.85
C LEU A 230 -5.46 -20.21 -12.90
N ASP A 231 -5.88 -18.96 -12.73
CA ASP A 231 -5.56 -17.85 -13.66
C ASP A 231 -4.17 -17.24 -13.38
N ARG A 232 -3.95 -16.75 -12.16
CA ARG A 232 -2.70 -16.13 -11.69
C ARG A 232 -2.54 -16.36 -10.18
N PRO A 233 -1.73 -17.35 -9.75
CA PRO A 233 -1.57 -17.70 -8.34
C PRO A 233 -0.81 -16.61 -7.56
N PRO A 234 -0.91 -16.63 -6.22
CA PRO A 234 -0.23 -15.65 -5.38
C PRO A 234 1.29 -15.81 -5.39
N CYS A 235 1.98 -14.79 -4.87
CA CYS A 235 3.39 -14.88 -4.50
C CYS A 235 3.65 -14.23 -3.13
N GLN A 236 4.81 -14.53 -2.55
CA GLN A 236 5.38 -13.81 -1.42
C GLN A 236 6.70 -13.18 -1.88
N PRO A 237 6.72 -11.90 -2.26
CA PRO A 237 7.91 -11.26 -2.79
C PRO A 237 8.91 -10.93 -1.68
N VAL A 238 10.20 -11.00 -2.01
CA VAL A 238 11.23 -10.35 -1.18
C VAL A 238 11.15 -8.84 -1.43
N VAL A 239 11.01 -8.06 -0.37
CA VAL A 239 11.02 -6.59 -0.42
C VAL A 239 12.22 -6.08 0.38
N PRO A 240 13.29 -5.61 -0.29
CA PRO A 240 14.48 -5.11 0.39
C PRO A 240 14.18 -3.94 1.34
N LYS A 241 14.91 -3.84 2.46
CA LYS A 241 14.92 -2.62 3.30
C LYS A 241 15.23 -1.38 2.43
N GLY A 242 14.63 -0.24 2.79
CA GLY A 242 14.75 0.99 2.00
C GLY A 242 13.75 1.08 0.83
N SER A 243 12.97 0.02 0.58
CA SER A 243 11.92 0.04 -0.43
C SER A 243 10.60 0.58 0.14
N LEU A 244 9.69 0.93 -0.75
CA LEU A 244 8.27 1.08 -0.45
C LEU A 244 7.45 0.28 -1.46
N VAL A 245 6.25 -0.13 -1.05
CA VAL A 245 5.28 -0.81 -1.90
C VAL A 245 4.06 0.08 -2.02
N VAL A 246 3.62 0.38 -3.24
CA VAL A 246 2.35 1.06 -3.49
C VAL A 246 1.37 0.04 -4.04
N ARG A 247 0.23 -0.16 -3.38
CA ARG A 247 -0.79 -1.11 -3.81
C ARG A 247 -2.19 -0.52 -3.75
N ASP A 248 -3.09 -1.00 -4.61
CA ASP A 248 -4.52 -0.68 -4.53
C ASP A 248 -5.08 -1.23 -3.21
N LEU A 249 -5.90 -0.43 -2.51
CA LEU A 249 -6.53 -0.83 -1.25
C LEU A 249 -7.34 -2.13 -1.40
N ARG A 250 -7.87 -2.37 -2.61
CA ARG A 250 -8.75 -3.51 -2.92
C ARG A 250 -7.99 -4.77 -3.31
N LEU A 251 -6.65 -4.71 -3.43
CA LEU A 251 -5.83 -5.85 -3.81
C LEU A 251 -5.89 -6.95 -2.74
N TRP A 252 -6.17 -8.19 -3.16
CA TRP A 252 -6.20 -9.31 -2.22
C TRP A 252 -4.80 -9.64 -1.71
N HIS A 253 -4.69 -9.85 -0.41
CA HIS A 253 -3.44 -10.16 0.24
C HIS A 253 -3.66 -10.92 1.56
N ALA A 254 -2.57 -11.44 2.14
CA ALA A 254 -2.58 -12.03 3.46
C ALA A 254 -1.25 -11.77 4.19
N GLY A 255 -1.33 -11.39 5.48
CA GLY A 255 -0.18 -11.46 6.37
C GLY A 255 0.22 -12.92 6.60
N VAL A 256 1.49 -13.25 6.38
CA VAL A 256 2.02 -14.60 6.56
C VAL A 256 2.77 -14.68 7.88
N GLY A 257 2.60 -15.79 8.60
CA GLY A 257 3.25 -16.00 9.89
C GLY A 257 4.78 -15.94 9.78
N ASN A 258 5.41 -15.14 10.64
CA ASN A 258 6.86 -15.04 10.73
C ASN A 258 7.46 -16.34 11.30
N GLN A 259 8.51 -16.87 10.67
CA GLN A 259 9.21 -18.08 11.08
C GLN A 259 10.59 -17.80 11.70
N THR A 260 10.99 -16.53 11.75
CA THR A 260 12.27 -16.06 12.28
C THR A 260 12.16 -15.64 13.75
N LYS A 261 13.31 -15.27 14.35
CA LYS A 261 13.42 -14.91 15.77
C LYS A 261 13.16 -13.43 16.07
N ASP A 262 13.10 -12.60 15.03
CA ASP A 262 13.01 -11.15 15.16
C ASP A 262 11.64 -10.65 14.67
N PRO A 263 11.00 -9.69 15.35
CA PRO A 263 9.77 -9.09 14.85
C PRO A 263 9.99 -8.39 13.51
N ARG A 264 9.06 -8.59 12.57
CA ARG A 264 9.06 -7.92 11.27
C ARG A 264 8.04 -6.80 11.28
N VAL A 265 8.49 -5.55 11.38
CA VAL A 265 7.63 -4.37 11.37
C VAL A 265 7.46 -3.84 9.95
N MET A 266 6.21 -3.52 9.58
CA MET A 266 5.87 -2.85 8.32
C MET A 266 4.85 -1.75 8.60
N LEU A 267 5.12 -0.51 8.16
CA LEU A 267 4.14 0.57 8.19
C LEU A 267 3.11 0.41 7.07
N ALA A 268 1.92 0.94 7.31
CA ALA A 268 0.85 1.07 6.33
C ALA A 268 0.27 2.49 6.40
N MET A 269 0.41 3.23 5.31
CA MET A 269 -0.20 4.54 5.11
C MET A 269 -1.19 4.45 3.96
N ILE A 270 -2.31 5.18 4.01
CA ILE A 270 -3.28 5.16 2.90
C ILE A 270 -3.43 6.57 2.35
N HIS A 271 -3.16 6.71 1.05
CA HIS A 271 -3.48 7.89 0.27
C HIS A 271 -4.80 7.68 -0.45
N PHE A 272 -5.79 8.52 -0.15
CA PHE A 272 -7.09 8.55 -0.80
C PHE A 272 -7.11 9.56 -1.94
N ALA A 273 -7.92 9.29 -2.96
CA ALA A 273 -8.16 10.24 -4.03
C ALA A 273 -8.75 11.55 -3.48
N PRO A 274 -8.42 12.71 -4.07
CA PRO A 274 -8.87 14.01 -3.55
C PRO A 274 -10.40 14.13 -3.47
N TRP A 275 -11.10 13.52 -4.43
CA TRP A 275 -12.57 13.52 -4.50
C TRP A 275 -13.24 12.53 -3.54
N TYR A 276 -12.48 11.60 -2.94
CA TYR A 276 -13.04 10.57 -2.07
C TYR A 276 -13.30 11.14 -0.67
N ARG A 277 -14.56 11.13 -0.21
CA ARG A 277 -15.02 11.82 1.02
C ARG A 277 -14.78 11.01 2.30
N ASN A 278 -13.57 10.47 2.47
CA ASN A 278 -13.16 9.85 3.74
C ASN A 278 -12.96 10.95 4.81
N PRO A 279 -13.60 10.84 6.00
CA PRO A 279 -13.59 11.90 7.01
C PRO A 279 -12.47 11.72 8.05
N MET A 280 -11.72 10.60 7.99
CA MET A 280 -10.69 10.31 8.98
C MET A 280 -9.59 11.36 8.96
N LYS A 281 -8.96 11.52 10.12
CA LYS A 281 -7.80 12.39 10.32
C LYS A 281 -6.73 11.64 11.09
N LEU A 282 -5.50 12.05 10.88
CA LEU A 282 -4.37 11.59 11.68
C LEU A 282 -4.35 12.35 13.00
N GLU A 283 -3.90 11.72 14.08
CA GLU A 283 -3.61 12.40 15.33
C GLU A 283 -2.09 12.51 15.48
N PHE A 284 -1.56 13.74 15.50
CA PHE A 284 -0.14 14.03 15.62
C PHE A 284 0.14 15.02 16.75
N ALA A 285 1.33 14.91 17.34
CA ALA A 285 1.83 15.91 18.26
C ALA A 285 2.05 17.25 17.55
N ASP A 286 1.79 18.34 18.25
CA ASP A 286 2.01 19.71 17.78
C ASP A 286 3.45 20.02 17.34
N ASP A 287 4.44 19.27 17.84
CA ASP A 287 5.85 19.36 17.40
C ASP A 287 6.07 18.93 15.93
N LEU A 288 5.07 18.34 15.28
CA LEU A 288 5.07 18.00 13.85
C LEU A 288 4.48 19.09 12.94
N LYS A 289 3.79 20.10 13.48
CA LYS A 289 3.13 21.15 12.67
C LYS A 289 4.02 21.76 11.59
N PRO A 290 5.26 22.22 11.88
CA PRO A 290 6.09 22.85 10.85
C PRO A 290 6.44 21.91 9.69
N VAL A 291 6.55 20.61 9.96
CA VAL A 291 6.89 19.59 8.95
C VAL A 291 5.66 19.28 8.10
N ILE A 292 4.51 19.03 8.73
CA ILE A 292 3.27 18.67 8.05
C ILE A 292 2.69 19.85 7.24
N GLU A 293 2.67 21.05 7.80
CA GLU A 293 2.12 22.24 7.13
C GLU A 293 3.00 22.73 5.97
N SER A 294 4.27 22.30 5.92
CA SER A 294 5.15 22.58 4.76
C SER A 294 4.83 21.73 3.53
N GLN A 295 4.03 20.67 3.69
CA GLN A 295 3.67 19.77 2.60
C GLN A 295 2.57 20.39 1.71
N THR A 296 2.80 20.37 0.40
CA THR A 296 1.92 20.99 -0.60
C THR A 296 1.31 19.98 -1.56
N GLU A 297 2.00 18.87 -1.82
CA GLU A 297 1.63 17.84 -2.79
C GLU A 297 0.81 16.70 -2.17
N LEU A 298 0.64 16.69 -0.85
CA LEU A 298 -0.15 15.70 -0.10
C LEU A 298 -1.00 16.46 0.91
N GLU A 299 -2.31 16.25 0.92
CA GLU A 299 -3.19 16.79 1.94
C GLU A 299 -3.15 15.88 3.17
N ILE A 300 -2.93 16.45 4.34
CA ILE A 300 -2.77 15.70 5.60
C ILE A 300 -3.73 16.31 6.63
N PRO A 301 -4.98 15.81 6.71
CA PRO A 301 -5.91 16.24 7.75
C PRO A 301 -5.44 15.71 9.12
N VAL A 302 -5.21 16.62 10.07
CA VAL A 302 -4.65 16.28 11.38
C VAL A 302 -5.50 16.87 12.51
N ASP A 303 -5.73 16.07 13.55
CA ASP A 303 -6.11 16.53 14.87
C ASP A 303 -4.85 16.65 15.74
N TRP A 304 -4.54 17.88 16.14
CA TRP A 304 -3.31 18.20 16.88
C TRP A 304 -3.49 18.00 18.38
N VAL A 305 -2.56 17.28 18.99
CA VAL A 305 -2.48 17.09 20.46
C VAL A 305 -1.11 17.51 20.98
N SER A 306 -0.98 17.67 22.29
CA SER A 306 0.34 17.92 22.88
C SER A 306 1.24 16.68 22.74
N LYS A 307 2.56 16.87 22.64
CA LYS A 307 3.50 15.73 22.59
C LYS A 307 3.33 14.69 23.71
N PRO A 308 3.19 15.07 25.01
CA PRO A 308 2.97 14.09 26.07
C PRO A 308 1.65 13.32 25.91
N GLU A 309 0.60 14.00 25.46
CA GLU A 309 -0.69 13.37 25.19
C GLU A 309 -0.57 12.35 24.05
N ALA A 310 0.05 12.73 22.93
CA ALA A 310 0.30 11.86 21.78
C ALA A 310 1.02 10.57 22.20
N LEU A 311 2.10 10.70 22.98
CA LEU A 311 2.89 9.57 23.49
C LEU A 311 2.12 8.69 24.48
N SER A 312 1.17 9.24 25.23
CA SER A 312 0.35 8.45 26.15
C SER A 312 -0.76 7.66 25.45
N ARG A 313 -1.24 8.15 24.29
CA ARG A 313 -2.43 7.63 23.61
C ARG A 313 -2.13 6.69 22.45
N TYR A 314 -1.02 6.84 21.72
CA TYR A 314 -0.82 6.14 20.45
C TYR A 314 -0.81 4.61 20.52
N LEU A 315 -0.41 4.00 21.65
CA LEU A 315 -0.49 2.55 21.89
C LEU A 315 -1.78 2.09 22.60
N ASN A 316 -2.71 3.01 22.83
CA ASN A 316 -3.92 2.82 23.64
C ASN A 316 -5.20 3.33 22.94
N ARG A 317 -5.14 3.64 21.63
CA ARG A 317 -6.30 4.06 20.83
C ARG A 317 -6.97 2.86 20.14
N GLY A 318 -8.09 3.12 19.46
CA GLY A 318 -8.78 2.09 18.68
C GLY A 318 -7.92 1.60 17.53
N PHE A 319 -7.88 0.28 17.33
CA PHE A 319 -7.21 -0.41 16.22
C PHE A 319 -8.23 -1.21 15.40
N GLY A 320 -7.84 -1.70 14.23
CA GLY A 320 -8.69 -2.53 13.35
C GLY A 320 -9.99 -1.82 12.95
N ASN A 321 -11.13 -2.37 13.36
CA ASN A 321 -12.47 -1.90 13.00
C ASN A 321 -12.84 -0.52 13.59
N ALA A 322 -11.93 0.12 14.33
CA ALA A 322 -12.05 1.53 14.70
C ALA A 322 -11.84 2.48 13.50
N TYR A 323 -11.19 2.00 12.43
CA TYR A 323 -10.98 2.79 11.22
C TYR A 323 -12.11 2.54 10.22
N ASP A 324 -12.63 3.63 9.65
CA ASP A 324 -13.64 3.59 8.61
C ASP A 324 -13.08 4.19 7.32
N PHE A 325 -12.81 3.33 6.35
CA PHE A 325 -12.29 3.70 5.03
C PHE A 325 -13.38 4.08 4.03
N ASN A 326 -14.65 4.09 4.45
CA ASN A 326 -15.75 4.49 3.60
C ASN A 326 -15.74 6.01 3.36
N GLN A 327 -16.62 6.43 2.45
CA GLN A 327 -16.90 7.84 2.16
C GLN A 327 -18.30 8.20 2.63
N TYR A 328 -18.49 9.46 3.03
CA TYR A 328 -19.78 10.00 3.44
C TYR A 328 -20.36 10.95 2.38
N PRO A 329 -21.70 11.06 2.25
CA PRO A 329 -22.37 12.00 1.34
C PRO A 329 -21.95 13.46 1.50
#